data_AF-A0AAW4UXP1-F1
#
_entry.id   AF-A0AAW4UXP1-F1
#
_cell.length_a   1.000
_cell.length_b   1.000
_cell.length_c   1.000
_cell.angle_alpha   90.00
_cell.angle_beta   90.00
_cell.angle_gamma   90.00
#
_symmetry.space_group_name_H-M   'P 1'
#
loop_
_entity.id
_entity.type
_entity.pdbx_description
1 polymer ?
#
loop_
_entity_poly.entity_id
_entity_poly.type
_entity_poly.pdbx_seq_one_letter_code
_entity_poly.pdbx_strand_id
1 'polypeptide(L)'
;MASGTDFQGNSGQAAIDRFAAMMIERMQQMKDTGWKQGWIGGASGYAGLPQNVGGRNYSGSNSFFLQMHTAAMNYQLPVYLTFKQAHNLKAHVLRGEKSFPVVYWDMMIKDSHGKRISTEEYRAMSKEEKKDMDVIPFIKSFPVYNVAQTNLAEVQPERMQKLMDRFKVPELRDTEGMYTHAALDRMVETQQWLCPIRADKRENGAYYSPSKDIVVLPMKAQFNIGDSPEETYRGGMEYYSTMLHEMTHSTMTPERLNREMGGRFGDPKYAKEELVAELTAAMISHSMGFDSRITDNSAAYLDSWIGVLKQEPKFIVSVMADVNKASDLILDHVDKQRLALGEQPYLAKNDPLAPVSADEEMPFKNAAIVKTRSGDYAIRASYDGVELGLKKVSKETARTFFQLTDWKDKEAFLNMTARKTYEPEITMMGRNRNARTGLGI
;
A
#
# COMPACT_ATOMS: atom_id res chain seq x y z
N MET A 1 32.18 -19.80 12.22
CA MET A 1 32.76 -18.55 11.68
C MET A 1 31.74 -17.97 10.73
N ALA A 2 31.03 -16.92 11.16
CA ALA A 2 30.00 -16.25 10.39
C ALA A 2 30.68 -15.22 9.48
N SER A 3 30.57 -15.41 8.17
CA SER A 3 31.02 -14.44 7.17
C SER A 3 30.17 -13.16 7.29
N GLY A 4 30.85 -12.02 7.30
CA GLY A 4 30.33 -10.72 7.66
C GLY A 4 29.18 -10.23 6.79
N THR A 5 28.24 -9.56 7.44
CA THR A 5 27.28 -8.66 6.80
C THR A 5 27.87 -7.25 6.86
N ASP A 6 28.81 -6.96 5.97
CA ASP A 6 29.22 -5.58 5.69
C ASP A 6 28.13 -4.91 4.86
N PHE A 7 27.16 -4.30 5.54
CA PHE A 7 26.30 -3.28 4.95
C PHE A 7 26.56 -1.95 5.65
N GLN A 8 27.68 -1.30 5.31
CA GLN A 8 27.85 0.15 5.51
C GLN A 8 27.05 0.94 4.46
N GLY A 9 25.76 0.64 4.33
CA GLY A 9 24.84 1.31 3.41
C GLY A 9 23.57 1.73 4.14
N ASN A 10 23.00 2.88 3.77
CA ASN A 10 21.67 3.31 4.23
C ASN A 10 20.66 2.19 3.96
N SER A 11 19.94 1.71 4.99
CA SER A 11 18.98 0.60 4.86
C SER A 11 17.88 0.86 3.83
N GLY A 12 17.60 2.14 3.54
CA GLY A 12 16.74 2.55 2.43
C GLY A 12 17.33 2.25 1.05
N GLN A 13 18.62 2.51 0.85
CA GLN A 13 19.30 2.22 -0.42
C GLN A 13 19.33 0.73 -0.71
N ALA A 14 19.67 -0.10 0.30
CA ALA A 14 19.65 -1.55 0.15
C ALA A 14 18.25 -2.11 -0.22
N ALA A 15 17.17 -1.48 0.29
CA ALA A 15 15.82 -1.84 -0.10
C ALA A 15 15.51 -1.45 -1.55
N ILE A 16 15.92 -0.26 -1.99
CA ILE A 16 15.77 0.19 -3.39
C ILE A 16 16.53 -0.73 -4.34
N ASP A 17 17.76 -1.10 -3.99
CA ASP A 17 18.58 -2.00 -4.82
C ASP A 17 17.94 -3.39 -4.92
N ARG A 18 17.37 -3.90 -3.82
CA ARG A 18 16.60 -5.15 -3.83
C ARG A 18 15.35 -5.06 -4.72
N PHE A 19 14.63 -3.94 -4.67
CA PHE A 19 13.46 -3.72 -5.51
C PHE A 19 13.83 -3.64 -7.00
N ALA A 20 14.90 -2.92 -7.35
CA ALA A 20 15.39 -2.86 -8.71
C ALA A 20 15.84 -4.24 -9.22
N ALA A 21 16.55 -5.01 -8.39
CA ALA A 21 16.96 -6.38 -8.71
C ALA A 21 15.74 -7.29 -8.98
N MET A 22 14.71 -7.24 -8.12
CA MET A 22 13.48 -8.01 -8.34
C MET A 22 12.77 -7.65 -9.64
N MET A 23 12.73 -6.36 -10.00
CA MET A 23 12.17 -5.92 -11.27
C MET A 23 12.97 -6.47 -12.45
N ILE A 24 14.31 -6.36 -12.40
CA ILE A 24 15.20 -6.87 -13.45
C ILE A 24 15.02 -8.38 -13.63
N GLU A 25 15.04 -9.13 -12.54
CA GLU A 25 14.82 -10.59 -12.54
C GLU A 25 13.47 -10.95 -13.16
N ARG A 26 12.40 -10.24 -12.78
CA ARG A 26 11.08 -10.48 -13.34
C ARG A 26 11.02 -10.16 -14.82
N MET A 27 11.57 -9.02 -15.25
CA MET A 27 11.64 -8.65 -16.66
C MET A 27 12.44 -9.67 -17.49
N GLN A 28 13.52 -10.23 -16.94
CA GLN A 28 14.26 -11.33 -17.58
C GLN A 28 13.39 -12.60 -17.73
N GLN A 29 12.71 -13.04 -16.67
CA GLN A 29 11.85 -14.23 -16.72
C GLN A 29 10.71 -14.10 -17.74
N MET A 30 10.10 -12.91 -17.83
CA MET A 30 9.06 -12.63 -18.81
C MET A 30 9.62 -12.72 -20.24
N LYS A 31 10.85 -12.25 -20.46
CA LYS A 31 11.54 -12.39 -21.75
C LYS A 31 11.77 -13.85 -22.11
N ASP A 32 12.26 -14.65 -21.16
CA ASP A 32 12.57 -16.07 -21.38
C ASP A 32 11.34 -16.92 -21.71
N THR A 33 10.15 -16.47 -21.29
CA THR A 33 8.87 -17.14 -21.56
C THR A 33 8.12 -16.58 -22.77
N GLY A 34 8.73 -15.68 -23.53
CA GLY A 34 8.09 -15.02 -24.68
C GLY A 34 6.88 -14.17 -24.26
N TRP A 35 6.97 -13.51 -23.10
CA TRP A 35 5.98 -12.57 -22.56
C TRP A 35 4.63 -13.19 -22.19
N LYS A 36 4.56 -14.52 -22.09
CA LYS A 36 3.34 -15.26 -21.72
C LYS A 36 3.01 -15.18 -20.23
N GLN A 37 3.96 -14.75 -19.40
CA GLN A 37 3.78 -14.52 -17.96
C GLN A 37 3.55 -13.03 -17.68
N GLY A 38 2.65 -12.72 -16.73
CA GLY A 38 2.37 -11.36 -16.28
C GLY A 38 3.43 -10.80 -15.34
N TRP A 39 3.19 -9.64 -14.72
CA TRP A 39 4.18 -9.01 -13.84
C TRP A 39 4.34 -9.68 -12.49
N ILE A 40 3.25 -10.18 -11.89
CA ILE A 40 3.28 -10.66 -10.50
C ILE A 40 3.31 -12.19 -10.45
N GLY A 41 2.61 -12.86 -11.38
CA GLY A 41 2.47 -14.32 -11.38
C GLY A 41 1.17 -14.77 -10.69
N GLY A 42 0.68 -15.94 -11.11
CA GLY A 42 -0.69 -16.39 -10.87
C GLY A 42 -1.15 -16.39 -9.42
N ALA A 43 -2.35 -15.86 -9.19
CA ALA A 43 -3.07 -15.98 -7.94
C ALA A 43 -3.34 -17.46 -7.63
N SER A 44 -2.73 -17.99 -6.58
CA SER A 44 -2.81 -19.38 -6.14
C SER A 44 -4.14 -19.68 -5.41
N GLY A 45 -5.27 -19.31 -6.03
CA GLY A 45 -6.61 -19.39 -5.43
C GLY A 45 -6.86 -18.37 -4.31
N TYR A 46 -5.82 -17.62 -3.92
CA TYR A 46 -5.85 -16.56 -2.93
C TYR A 46 -5.22 -15.29 -3.52
N ALA A 47 -5.89 -14.17 -3.34
CA ALA A 47 -5.41 -12.88 -3.82
C ALA A 47 -6.05 -11.73 -3.05
N GLY A 48 -5.49 -10.54 -3.24
CA GLY A 48 -5.91 -9.32 -2.59
C GLY A 48 -4.72 -8.41 -2.33
N LEU A 49 -5.02 -7.18 -1.93
CA LEU A 49 -3.99 -6.22 -1.53
C LEU A 49 -3.23 -6.75 -0.32
N PRO A 50 -1.88 -6.74 -0.34
CA PRO A 50 -1.09 -7.10 0.82
C PRO A 50 -1.48 -6.27 2.02
N GLN A 51 -1.51 -6.92 3.17
CA GLN A 51 -1.84 -6.26 4.43
C GLN A 51 -0.91 -6.71 5.54
N ASN A 52 -0.81 -5.89 6.58
CA ASN A 52 -0.23 -6.37 7.82
C ASN A 52 -1.19 -7.34 8.54
N VAL A 53 -0.67 -8.11 9.51
CA VAL A 53 -1.48 -9.06 10.30
C VAL A 53 -2.60 -8.41 11.14
N GLY A 54 -2.60 -7.08 11.24
CA GLY A 54 -3.67 -6.27 11.85
C GLY A 54 -4.79 -5.86 10.87
N GLY A 55 -4.65 -6.16 9.58
CA GLY A 55 -5.67 -5.90 8.56
C GLY A 55 -5.50 -4.60 7.77
N ARG A 56 -4.45 -3.81 8.03
CA ARG A 56 -4.17 -2.59 7.27
C ARG A 56 -3.45 -2.93 5.98
N ASN A 57 -3.99 -2.52 4.84
CA ASN A 57 -3.31 -2.69 3.55
C ASN A 57 -1.99 -1.90 3.51
N TYR A 58 -0.98 -2.49 2.89
CA TYR A 58 0.15 -1.73 2.40
C TYR A 58 -0.29 -0.89 1.20
N SER A 59 0.26 0.30 1.07
CA SER A 59 0.04 1.15 -0.08
C SER A 59 1.26 1.17 -0.98
N GLY A 60 0.98 1.41 -2.26
CA GLY A 60 1.99 1.78 -3.22
C GLY A 60 3.11 0.76 -3.44
N SER A 61 4.37 1.22 -3.41
CA SER A 61 5.55 0.39 -3.70
C SER A 61 5.61 -0.85 -2.83
N ASN A 62 5.23 -0.71 -1.56
CA ASN A 62 5.16 -1.84 -0.64
C ASN A 62 4.11 -2.85 -1.08
N SER A 63 2.93 -2.39 -1.51
CA SER A 63 1.88 -3.29 -2.03
C SER A 63 2.42 -4.10 -3.20
N PHE A 64 2.92 -3.44 -4.24
CA PHE A 64 3.43 -4.11 -5.43
C PHE A 64 4.57 -5.10 -5.13
N PHE A 65 5.60 -4.69 -4.40
CA PHE A 65 6.74 -5.58 -4.10
C PHE A 65 6.38 -6.72 -3.15
N LEU A 66 5.40 -6.53 -2.25
CA LEU A 66 4.90 -7.63 -1.42
C LEU A 66 4.04 -8.62 -2.21
N GLN A 67 3.29 -8.16 -3.22
CA GLN A 67 2.59 -9.06 -4.15
C GLN A 67 3.59 -9.89 -4.95
N MET A 68 4.61 -9.24 -5.55
CA MET A 68 5.69 -9.95 -6.24
C MET A 68 6.41 -10.95 -5.33
N HIS A 69 6.71 -10.56 -4.10
CA HIS A 69 7.37 -11.44 -3.14
C HIS A 69 6.47 -12.63 -2.75
N THR A 70 5.18 -12.39 -2.53
CA THR A 70 4.19 -13.45 -2.25
C THR A 70 4.14 -14.47 -3.38
N ALA A 71 4.06 -14.00 -4.63
CA ALA A 71 4.02 -14.87 -5.80
C ALA A 71 5.36 -15.60 -6.02
N ALA A 72 6.49 -14.90 -5.97
CA ALA A 72 7.82 -15.48 -6.18
C ALA A 72 8.17 -16.59 -5.17
N MET A 73 7.66 -16.47 -3.93
CA MET A 73 7.85 -17.46 -2.87
C MET A 73 6.72 -18.49 -2.77
N ASN A 74 5.72 -18.43 -3.66
CA ASN A 74 4.52 -19.27 -3.63
C ASN A 74 3.77 -19.23 -2.27
N TYR A 75 3.76 -18.07 -1.60
CA TYR A 75 2.97 -17.90 -0.40
C TYR A 75 1.48 -17.83 -0.73
N GLN A 76 0.66 -18.50 0.07
CA GLN A 76 -0.79 -18.49 -0.11
C GLN A 76 -1.41 -17.13 0.23
N LEU A 77 -0.88 -16.43 1.23
CA LEU A 77 -1.50 -15.20 1.73
C LEU A 77 -0.56 -14.01 1.56
N PRO A 78 -1.03 -12.85 1.05
CA PRO A 78 -0.24 -11.62 1.03
C PRO A 78 -0.27 -10.91 2.39
N VAL A 79 -0.16 -11.66 3.49
CA VAL A 79 -0.22 -11.14 4.86
C VAL A 79 1.16 -11.15 5.49
N TYR A 80 1.59 -9.98 5.96
CA TYR A 80 2.93 -9.77 6.49
C TYR A 80 2.90 -9.26 7.93
N LEU A 81 3.97 -9.53 8.67
CA LEU A 81 4.15 -9.09 10.04
C LEU A 81 5.61 -8.81 10.36
N THR A 82 5.85 -7.84 11.25
CA THR A 82 7.17 -7.61 11.84
C THR A 82 7.49 -8.72 12.85
N PHE A 83 8.78 -8.87 13.17
CA PHE A 83 9.22 -9.77 14.24
C PHE A 83 8.51 -9.50 15.58
N LYS A 84 8.31 -8.21 15.92
CA LYS A 84 7.60 -7.79 17.13
C LYS A 84 6.12 -8.19 17.08
N GLN A 85 5.46 -8.02 15.94
CA GLN A 85 4.07 -8.46 15.77
C GLN A 85 3.94 -9.99 15.90
N ALA A 86 4.88 -10.77 15.35
CA ALA A 86 4.89 -12.23 15.51
C ALA A 86 4.96 -12.61 16.99
N HIS A 87 5.93 -12.04 17.71
CA HIS A 87 6.10 -12.25 19.14
C HIS A 87 4.86 -11.87 19.96
N ASN A 88 4.23 -10.72 19.67
CA ASN A 88 3.00 -10.29 20.33
C ASN A 88 1.83 -11.25 20.10
N LEU A 89 1.81 -11.90 18.93
CA LEU A 89 0.87 -12.96 18.57
C LEU A 89 1.27 -14.34 19.10
N LYS A 90 2.29 -14.41 19.98
CA LYS A 90 2.85 -15.67 20.50
C LYS A 90 3.38 -16.60 19.42
N ALA A 91 3.64 -16.07 18.23
CA ALA A 91 4.29 -16.74 17.12
C ALA A 91 5.78 -16.38 17.07
N HIS A 92 6.55 -17.19 16.34
CA HIS A 92 7.95 -16.90 16.03
C HIS A 92 8.22 -17.16 14.55
N VAL A 93 9.24 -16.47 14.04
CA VAL A 93 9.77 -16.68 12.69
C VAL A 93 10.51 -18.01 12.66
N LEU A 94 10.25 -18.83 11.64
CA LEU A 94 10.89 -20.13 11.48
C LEU A 94 12.41 -19.97 11.24
N ARG A 95 13.18 -20.96 11.68
CA ARG A 95 14.64 -20.92 11.55
C ARG A 95 15.06 -20.86 10.08
N GLY A 96 15.87 -19.87 9.72
CA GLY A 96 16.42 -19.72 8.36
C GLY A 96 15.63 -18.77 7.45
N GLU A 97 14.43 -18.36 7.87
CA GLU A 97 13.60 -17.44 7.11
C GLU A 97 14.21 -16.02 7.02
N LYS A 98 14.11 -15.44 5.83
CA LYS A 98 14.65 -14.11 5.53
C LYS A 98 13.53 -13.09 5.43
N SER A 99 13.73 -11.93 6.08
CA SER A 99 12.79 -10.82 5.97
C SER A 99 12.77 -10.20 4.58
N PHE A 100 11.65 -9.54 4.27
CA PHE A 100 11.45 -8.68 3.12
C PHE A 100 11.37 -7.22 3.58
N PRO A 101 12.01 -6.25 2.88
CA PRO A 101 11.93 -4.85 3.27
C PRO A 101 10.63 -4.21 2.79
N VAL A 102 10.00 -3.43 3.65
CA VAL A 102 9.03 -2.39 3.27
C VAL A 102 9.65 -1.03 3.49
N VAL A 103 9.35 -0.06 2.63
CA VAL A 103 9.94 1.28 2.64
C VAL A 103 8.94 2.37 3.01
N TYR A 104 9.42 3.44 3.62
CA TYR A 104 8.64 4.64 3.89
C TYR A 104 9.52 5.88 3.86
N TRP A 105 8.92 7.01 3.52
CA TRP A 105 9.58 8.30 3.52
C TRP A 105 9.61 8.88 4.92
N ASP A 106 10.77 9.36 5.33
CA ASP A 106 10.95 10.17 6.52
C ASP A 106 11.74 11.43 6.15
N MET A 107 11.70 12.43 7.03
CA MET A 107 12.36 13.70 6.82
C MET A 107 13.39 13.93 7.91
N MET A 108 14.62 14.26 7.51
CA MET A 108 15.61 14.81 8.43
C MET A 108 15.48 16.33 8.36
N ILE A 109 14.87 16.92 9.38
CA ILE A 109 14.69 18.36 9.48
C ILE A 109 15.75 18.94 10.42
N LYS A 110 16.41 20.00 9.99
CA LYS A 110 17.32 20.81 10.80
C LYS A 110 16.94 22.28 10.72
N ASP A 111 17.11 23.00 11.83
CA ASP A 111 17.00 24.45 11.82
C ASP A 111 18.27 25.11 11.21
N SER A 112 18.23 26.44 11.08
CA SER A 112 19.35 27.26 10.58
C SER A 112 20.64 27.14 11.40
N HIS A 113 20.57 26.59 12.63
CA HIS A 113 21.70 26.34 13.51
C HIS A 113 22.13 24.85 13.47
N GLY A 114 21.54 24.03 12.60
CA GLY A 114 21.84 22.62 12.43
C GLY A 114 21.22 21.70 13.49
N LYS A 115 20.37 22.21 14.38
CA LYS A 115 19.68 21.41 15.40
C LYS A 115 18.58 20.59 14.73
N ARG A 116 18.53 19.29 15.03
CA ARG A 116 17.47 18.41 14.53
C ARG A 116 16.12 18.77 15.14
N ILE A 117 15.13 18.87 14.27
CA ILE A 117 13.73 19.10 14.61
C ILE A 117 12.96 17.81 14.30
N SER A 118 12.02 17.44 15.16
CA SER A 118 11.17 16.28 14.90
C SER A 118 10.19 16.55 13.75
N THR A 119 9.75 15.48 13.07
CA THR A 119 8.74 15.60 12.01
C THR A 119 7.42 16.20 12.52
N GLU A 120 7.07 15.98 13.78
CA GLU A 120 5.88 16.57 14.41
C GLU A 120 6.02 18.07 14.64
N GLU A 121 7.14 18.51 15.21
CA GLU A 121 7.44 19.94 15.38
C GLU A 121 7.47 20.64 14.02
N TYR A 122 8.16 20.06 13.03
CA TYR A 122 8.20 20.60 11.68
C TYR A 122 6.81 20.71 11.05
N ARG A 123 5.93 19.71 11.23
CA ARG A 123 4.56 19.79 10.70
C ARG A 123 3.73 20.90 11.36
N ALA A 124 3.93 21.14 12.65
CA ALA A 124 3.23 22.16 13.42
C ALA A 124 3.70 23.61 13.13
N MET A 125 4.88 23.78 12.50
CA MET A 125 5.38 25.10 12.09
C MET A 125 4.52 25.76 11.00
N SER A 126 4.50 27.09 11.02
CA SER A 126 3.95 27.94 9.95
C SER A 126 4.70 27.77 8.63
N LYS A 127 4.12 28.22 7.51
CA LYS A 127 4.79 28.16 6.21
C LYS A 127 6.08 28.97 6.19
N GLU A 128 6.11 30.08 6.91
CA GLU A 128 7.26 30.97 7.06
C GLU A 128 8.39 30.29 7.83
N GLU A 129 8.12 29.71 8.99
CA GLU A 129 9.12 28.98 9.78
C GLU A 129 9.71 27.78 9.04
N LYS A 130 8.90 27.10 8.21
CA LYS A 130 9.36 25.96 7.39
C LYS A 130 10.39 26.38 6.33
N LYS A 131 10.38 27.64 5.86
CA LYS A 131 11.34 28.12 4.85
C LYS A 131 12.76 28.19 5.39
N ASP A 132 12.92 28.38 6.70
CA ASP A 132 14.22 28.47 7.37
C ASP A 132 14.78 27.10 7.79
N MET A 133 14.08 26.02 7.45
CA MET A 133 14.49 24.65 7.79
C MET A 133 15.19 23.98 6.60
N ASP A 134 16.28 23.27 6.91
CA ASP A 134 16.90 22.32 5.99
C ASP A 134 16.17 20.97 6.12
N VAL A 135 15.48 20.56 5.05
CA VAL A 135 14.64 19.35 5.02
C VAL A 135 15.18 18.37 4.00
N ILE A 136 15.76 17.28 4.50
CA ILE A 136 16.34 16.23 3.67
C ILE A 136 15.42 15.01 3.72
N PRO A 137 14.66 14.71 2.65
CA PRO A 137 13.86 13.49 2.60
C PRO A 137 14.78 12.27 2.45
N PHE A 138 14.44 11.19 3.14
CA PHE A 138 15.15 9.93 3.02
C PHE A 138 14.21 8.75 3.16
N ILE A 139 14.60 7.62 2.58
CA ILE A 139 13.87 6.37 2.66
C ILE A 139 14.41 5.57 3.84
N LYS A 140 13.51 5.11 4.70
CA LYS A 140 13.78 4.09 5.70
C LYS A 140 13.14 2.77 5.27
N SER A 141 13.75 1.66 5.67
CA SER A 141 13.20 0.34 5.47
C SER A 141 12.91 -0.35 6.81
N PHE A 142 11.86 -1.18 6.83
CA PHE A 142 11.55 -2.08 7.93
C PHE A 142 11.47 -3.52 7.43
N PRO A 143 12.00 -4.49 8.19
CA PRO A 143 11.88 -5.90 7.85
C PRO A 143 10.49 -6.44 8.24
N VAL A 144 9.85 -7.12 7.30
CA VAL A 144 8.61 -7.88 7.51
C VAL A 144 8.81 -9.33 7.05
N TYR A 145 7.99 -10.22 7.59
CA TYR A 145 7.93 -11.64 7.26
C TYR A 145 6.51 -11.96 6.79
N ASN A 146 6.36 -12.85 5.82
CA ASN A 146 5.05 -13.39 5.48
C ASN A 146 4.56 -14.31 6.61
N VAL A 147 3.25 -14.42 6.82
CA VAL A 147 2.68 -15.36 7.81
C VAL A 147 3.16 -16.81 7.60
N ALA A 148 3.41 -17.22 6.36
CA ALA A 148 3.94 -18.54 6.02
C ALA A 148 5.39 -18.77 6.52
N GLN A 149 6.13 -17.71 6.83
CA GLN A 149 7.49 -17.78 7.39
C GLN A 149 7.50 -17.89 8.92
N THR A 150 6.34 -18.12 9.53
CA THR A 150 6.16 -18.16 10.98
C THR A 150 5.35 -19.38 11.40
N ASN A 151 5.40 -19.75 12.67
CA ASN A 151 4.52 -20.79 13.21
C ASN A 151 3.10 -20.29 13.56
N LEU A 152 2.65 -19.15 13.00
CA LEU A 152 1.36 -18.54 13.33
C LEU A 152 0.17 -19.49 13.09
N ALA A 153 0.27 -20.38 12.09
CA ALA A 153 -0.75 -21.41 11.82
C ALA A 153 -0.90 -22.43 12.95
N GLU A 154 0.17 -22.72 13.69
CA GLU A 154 0.14 -23.63 14.83
C GLU A 154 -0.43 -22.94 16.08
N VAL A 155 -0.01 -21.70 16.34
CA VAL A 155 -0.36 -20.98 17.58
C VAL A 155 -1.67 -20.18 17.50
N GLN A 156 -2.11 -19.81 16.30
CA GLN A 156 -3.38 -19.09 16.06
C GLN A 156 -4.12 -19.64 14.82
N PRO A 157 -4.56 -20.92 14.83
CA PRO A 157 -5.21 -21.56 13.69
C PRO A 157 -6.49 -20.86 13.24
N GLU A 158 -7.32 -20.40 14.18
CA GLU A 158 -8.56 -19.67 13.85
C GLU A 158 -8.29 -18.35 13.11
N ARG A 159 -7.20 -17.64 13.48
CA ARG A 159 -6.80 -16.41 12.80
C ARG A 159 -6.36 -16.73 11.37
N MET A 160 -5.57 -17.78 11.19
CA MET A 160 -5.14 -18.19 9.87
C MET A 160 -6.32 -18.61 9.00
N GLN A 161 -7.29 -19.35 9.53
CA GLN A 161 -8.50 -19.70 8.78
C GLN A 161 -9.28 -18.44 8.32
N LYS A 162 -9.50 -17.47 9.22
CA LYS A 162 -10.15 -16.20 8.87
C LYS A 162 -9.39 -15.44 7.78
N LEU A 163 -8.06 -15.48 7.78
CA LEU A 163 -7.25 -14.88 6.73
C LEU A 163 -7.41 -15.66 5.42
N MET A 164 -7.39 -16.99 5.44
CA MET A 164 -7.63 -17.80 4.24
C MET A 164 -8.99 -17.52 3.62
N ASP A 165 -10.05 -17.49 4.43
CA ASP A 165 -11.41 -17.20 3.95
C ASP A 165 -11.51 -15.80 3.34
N ARG A 166 -10.83 -14.81 3.93
CA ARG A 166 -10.83 -13.42 3.43
C ARG A 166 -10.15 -13.28 2.07
N PHE A 167 -9.04 -13.96 1.85
CA PHE A 167 -8.24 -13.81 0.62
C PHE A 167 -8.63 -14.80 -0.47
N LYS A 168 -9.59 -15.69 -0.22
CA LYS A 168 -10.05 -16.67 -1.22
C LYS A 168 -10.68 -15.96 -2.42
N VAL A 169 -10.16 -16.21 -3.60
CA VAL A 169 -10.66 -15.61 -4.85
C VAL A 169 -11.87 -16.41 -5.36
N PRO A 170 -13.04 -15.78 -5.56
CA PRO A 170 -14.12 -16.43 -6.29
C PRO A 170 -13.81 -16.48 -7.79
N GLU A 171 -14.16 -17.58 -8.44
CA GLU A 171 -14.17 -17.64 -9.90
C GLU A 171 -15.45 -16.98 -10.42
N LEU A 172 -15.33 -15.83 -11.07
CA LEU A 172 -16.46 -15.02 -11.52
C LEU A 172 -16.54 -15.03 -13.04
N ARG A 173 -17.59 -15.64 -13.59
CA ARG A 173 -17.84 -15.72 -15.04
C ARG A 173 -19.10 -14.97 -15.43
N ASP A 174 -19.08 -14.34 -16.61
CA ASP A 174 -20.29 -13.87 -17.27
C ASP A 174 -21.01 -15.00 -18.03
N THR A 175 -22.08 -14.64 -18.76
CA THR A 175 -22.91 -15.59 -19.51
C THR A 175 -22.17 -16.29 -20.64
N GLU A 176 -21.09 -15.68 -21.16
CA GLU A 176 -20.25 -16.23 -22.22
C GLU A 176 -19.05 -17.01 -21.64
N GLY A 177 -18.96 -17.13 -20.31
CA GLY A 177 -17.89 -17.84 -19.62
C GLY A 177 -16.61 -17.03 -19.43
N MET A 178 -16.58 -15.75 -19.81
CA MET A 178 -15.42 -14.86 -19.64
C MET A 178 -15.35 -14.35 -18.20
N TYR A 179 -14.15 -14.04 -17.69
CA TYR A 179 -14.03 -13.40 -16.38
C TYR A 179 -14.85 -12.11 -16.30
N THR A 180 -15.46 -11.83 -15.16
CA THR A 180 -16.30 -10.65 -14.96
C THR A 180 -16.03 -9.92 -13.64
N HIS A 181 -16.27 -8.61 -13.61
CA HIS A 181 -16.02 -7.76 -12.45
C HIS A 181 -17.06 -6.64 -12.35
N ALA A 182 -18.14 -6.91 -11.61
CA ALA A 182 -19.34 -6.07 -11.55
C ALA A 182 -19.07 -4.59 -11.24
N ALA A 183 -18.10 -4.28 -10.38
CA ALA A 183 -17.75 -2.90 -10.06
C ALA A 183 -17.12 -2.13 -11.23
N LEU A 184 -16.35 -2.81 -12.10
CA LEU A 184 -15.78 -2.20 -13.31
C LEU A 184 -16.84 -2.08 -14.40
N ASP A 185 -17.68 -3.11 -14.57
CA ASP A 185 -18.82 -3.07 -15.48
C ASP A 185 -19.75 -1.89 -15.16
N ARG A 186 -20.17 -1.76 -13.90
CA ARG A 186 -20.99 -0.65 -13.43
C ARG A 186 -20.31 0.70 -13.66
N MET A 187 -18.99 0.80 -13.46
CA MET A 187 -18.24 2.04 -13.71
C MET A 187 -18.37 2.50 -15.16
N VAL A 188 -18.25 1.55 -16.10
CA VAL A 188 -18.40 1.80 -17.53
C VAL A 188 -19.86 2.11 -17.87
N GLU A 189 -20.82 1.30 -17.41
CA GLU A 189 -22.25 1.49 -17.68
C GLU A 189 -22.77 2.85 -17.20
N THR A 190 -22.36 3.25 -16.00
CA THR A 190 -22.77 4.52 -15.38
C THR A 190 -21.89 5.70 -15.76
N GLN A 191 -20.82 5.45 -16.53
CA GLN A 191 -19.80 6.44 -16.92
C GLN A 191 -19.26 7.23 -15.72
N GLN A 192 -19.00 6.53 -14.61
CA GLN A 192 -18.53 7.12 -13.34
C GLN A 192 -17.01 7.11 -13.19
N TRP A 193 -16.28 6.87 -14.28
CA TRP A 193 -14.85 7.12 -14.34
C TRP A 193 -14.54 8.62 -14.59
N LEU A 194 -13.28 9.01 -14.42
CA LEU A 194 -12.78 10.39 -14.57
C LEU A 194 -12.95 10.97 -15.98
N CYS A 195 -13.12 10.12 -16.98
CA CYS A 195 -13.42 10.46 -18.36
C CYS A 195 -14.34 9.38 -18.95
N PRO A 196 -15.02 9.65 -20.08
CA PRO A 196 -15.83 8.64 -20.72
C PRO A 196 -15.01 7.40 -21.11
N ILE A 197 -15.64 6.23 -21.00
CA ILE A 197 -15.09 4.94 -21.46
C ILE A 197 -16.02 4.41 -22.55
N ARG A 198 -15.51 4.28 -23.77
CA ARG A 198 -16.23 3.67 -24.90
C ARG A 198 -15.76 2.23 -25.08
N ALA A 199 -16.65 1.28 -24.81
CA ALA A 199 -16.40 -0.15 -24.96
C ALA A 199 -17.53 -0.87 -25.73
N ASP A 200 -18.41 -0.10 -26.37
CA ASP A 200 -19.65 -0.55 -27.02
C ASP A 200 -19.47 -0.90 -28.51
N LYS A 201 -18.29 -0.66 -29.08
CA LYS A 201 -18.02 -0.80 -30.52
C LYS A 201 -16.78 -1.61 -30.80
N ARG A 202 -16.77 -2.22 -32.00
CA ARG A 202 -15.58 -2.90 -32.49
C ARG A 202 -14.46 -1.90 -32.73
N GLU A 203 -13.32 -2.15 -32.12
CA GLU A 203 -12.09 -1.35 -32.27
C GLU A 203 -10.90 -2.28 -32.49
N ASN A 204 -9.87 -1.81 -33.18
CA ASN A 204 -8.66 -2.62 -33.47
C ASN A 204 -7.69 -2.68 -32.28
N GLY A 205 -7.87 -1.81 -31.29
CA GLY A 205 -7.00 -1.73 -30.13
C GLY A 205 -7.57 -0.76 -29.10
N ALA A 206 -7.09 -0.92 -27.86
CA ALA A 206 -7.38 -0.01 -26.77
C ALA A 206 -6.45 1.19 -26.80
N TYR A 207 -6.95 2.35 -26.37
CA TYR A 207 -6.13 3.55 -26.18
C TYR A 207 -6.86 4.59 -25.33
N TYR A 208 -6.11 5.35 -24.56
CA TYR A 208 -6.50 6.66 -24.07
C TYR A 208 -6.16 7.75 -25.09
N SER A 209 -7.09 8.67 -25.36
CA SER A 209 -6.85 9.85 -26.20
C SER A 209 -6.75 11.11 -25.34
N PRO A 210 -5.54 11.67 -25.12
CA PRO A 210 -5.38 12.89 -24.33
C PRO A 210 -6.16 14.09 -24.89
N SER A 211 -6.16 14.24 -26.22
CA SER A 211 -6.81 15.39 -26.89
C SER A 211 -8.34 15.41 -26.74
N LYS A 212 -8.97 14.24 -26.61
CA LYS A 212 -10.42 14.08 -26.47
C LYS A 212 -10.84 13.73 -25.05
N ASP A 213 -9.85 13.51 -24.18
CA ASP A 213 -9.99 12.97 -22.84
C ASP A 213 -10.98 11.81 -22.77
N ILE A 214 -10.64 10.71 -23.45
CA ILE A 214 -11.51 9.53 -23.55
C ILE A 214 -10.70 8.24 -23.59
N VAL A 215 -11.20 7.21 -22.91
CA VAL A 215 -10.70 5.84 -23.03
C VAL A 215 -11.56 5.10 -24.05
N VAL A 216 -10.91 4.45 -25.01
CA VAL A 216 -11.53 3.60 -26.02
C VAL A 216 -11.03 2.18 -25.86
N LEU A 217 -11.95 1.23 -25.81
CA LEU A 217 -11.69 -0.20 -25.68
C LEU A 217 -12.40 -0.95 -26.80
N PRO A 218 -11.79 -2.02 -27.34
CA PRO A 218 -12.52 -3.03 -28.08
C PRO A 218 -13.63 -3.64 -27.22
N MET A 219 -14.68 -4.15 -27.84
CA MET A 219 -15.74 -4.86 -27.12
C MET A 219 -15.14 -6.04 -26.35
N LYS A 220 -15.65 -6.34 -25.15
CA LYS A 220 -15.19 -7.48 -24.34
C LYS A 220 -15.14 -8.79 -25.12
N ALA A 221 -16.12 -9.05 -25.98
CA ALA A 221 -16.16 -10.23 -26.85
C ALA A 221 -14.97 -10.34 -27.83
N GLN A 222 -14.29 -9.24 -28.19
CA GLN A 222 -13.09 -9.28 -29.05
C GLN A 222 -11.87 -9.88 -28.35
N PHE A 223 -11.87 -9.92 -27.02
CA PHE A 223 -10.82 -10.57 -26.24
C PHE A 223 -11.03 -12.08 -26.10
N ASN A 224 -12.20 -12.60 -26.48
CA ASN A 224 -12.47 -14.03 -26.52
C ASN A 224 -11.89 -14.65 -27.80
N ILE A 225 -10.60 -14.96 -27.77
CA ILE A 225 -9.84 -15.50 -28.91
C ILE A 225 -9.46 -16.98 -28.77
N GLY A 226 -9.81 -17.61 -27.64
CA GLY A 226 -9.41 -18.98 -27.34
C GLY A 226 -10.52 -20.00 -27.59
N ASP A 227 -10.13 -21.26 -27.64
CA ASP A 227 -11.02 -22.38 -27.97
C ASP A 227 -11.42 -23.22 -26.73
N SER A 228 -10.86 -22.91 -25.56
CA SER A 228 -11.19 -23.59 -24.29
C SER A 228 -11.94 -22.69 -23.29
N PRO A 229 -12.68 -23.28 -22.33
CA PRO A 229 -13.31 -22.54 -21.24
C PRO A 229 -12.33 -21.71 -20.40
N GLU A 230 -11.10 -22.19 -20.24
CA GLU A 230 -10.03 -21.48 -19.54
C GLU A 230 -9.50 -20.30 -20.35
N GLU A 231 -9.35 -20.43 -21.65
CA GLU A 231 -8.94 -19.32 -22.51
C GLU A 231 -10.05 -18.26 -22.64
N THR A 232 -11.31 -18.69 -22.70
CA THR A 232 -12.48 -17.82 -22.66
C THR A 232 -12.50 -17.01 -21.36
N TYR A 233 -12.28 -17.67 -20.22
CA TYR A 233 -12.15 -17.02 -18.91
C TYR A 233 -11.07 -15.94 -18.93
N ARG A 234 -9.88 -16.30 -19.44
CA ARG A 234 -8.73 -15.40 -19.54
C ARG A 234 -8.99 -14.22 -20.47
N GLY A 235 -9.76 -14.38 -21.55
CA GLY A 235 -10.18 -13.27 -22.40
C GLY A 235 -10.86 -12.15 -21.61
N GLY A 236 -11.67 -12.49 -20.61
CA GLY A 236 -12.27 -11.51 -19.71
C GLY A 236 -11.23 -10.79 -18.83
N MET A 237 -10.21 -11.51 -18.34
CA MET A 237 -9.12 -10.92 -17.57
C MET A 237 -8.31 -9.94 -18.42
N GLU A 238 -8.03 -10.28 -19.69
CA GLU A 238 -7.32 -9.39 -20.62
C GLU A 238 -8.10 -8.12 -20.93
N TYR A 239 -9.43 -8.21 -21.03
CA TYR A 239 -10.28 -7.03 -21.22
C TYR A 239 -10.14 -6.06 -20.04
N TYR A 240 -10.22 -6.52 -18.80
CA TYR A 240 -10.11 -5.63 -17.63
C TYR A 240 -8.68 -5.16 -17.37
N SER A 241 -7.65 -5.98 -17.60
CA SER A 241 -6.25 -5.50 -17.49
C SER A 241 -5.98 -4.38 -18.50
N THR A 242 -6.45 -4.55 -19.74
CA THR A 242 -6.35 -3.53 -20.80
C THR A 242 -7.13 -2.26 -20.41
N MET A 243 -8.34 -2.41 -19.86
CA MET A 243 -9.11 -1.27 -19.33
C MET A 243 -8.33 -0.52 -18.26
N LEU A 244 -7.75 -1.23 -17.28
CA LEU A 244 -6.98 -0.62 -16.19
C LEU A 244 -5.71 0.07 -16.68
N HIS A 245 -5.07 -0.45 -17.73
CA HIS A 245 -3.93 0.18 -18.41
C HIS A 245 -4.33 1.54 -19.00
N GLU A 246 -5.40 1.58 -19.79
CA GLU A 246 -5.87 2.83 -20.41
C GLU A 246 -6.46 3.82 -19.39
N MET A 247 -7.14 3.31 -18.36
CA MET A 247 -7.55 4.12 -17.22
C MET A 247 -6.34 4.76 -16.55
N THR A 248 -5.23 4.03 -16.41
CA THR A 248 -4.00 4.59 -15.84
C THR A 248 -3.46 5.73 -16.69
N HIS A 249 -3.38 5.57 -18.01
CA HIS A 249 -3.00 6.66 -18.91
C HIS A 249 -3.93 7.87 -18.77
N SER A 250 -5.24 7.67 -18.62
CA SER A 250 -6.17 8.78 -18.42
C SER A 250 -5.84 9.63 -17.18
N THR A 251 -5.24 9.03 -16.13
CA THR A 251 -4.88 9.78 -14.92
C THR A 251 -3.68 10.72 -15.09
N MET A 252 -2.93 10.65 -16.20
CA MET A 252 -1.67 11.38 -16.37
C MET A 252 -1.83 12.89 -16.58
N THR A 253 -3.04 13.36 -16.94
CA THR A 253 -3.26 14.75 -17.37
C THR A 253 -2.93 15.79 -16.30
N PRO A 254 -2.62 17.06 -16.68
CA PRO A 254 -2.32 18.13 -15.74
C PRO A 254 -3.42 18.37 -14.69
N GLU A 255 -4.68 18.17 -15.04
CA GLU A 255 -5.83 18.33 -14.16
C GLU A 255 -5.99 17.18 -13.15
N ARG A 256 -5.25 16.09 -13.34
CA ARG A 256 -5.30 14.87 -12.52
C ARG A 256 -3.99 14.66 -11.78
N LEU A 257 -3.14 13.72 -12.23
CA LEU A 257 -1.88 13.39 -11.54
C LEU A 257 -0.67 14.13 -12.12
N ASN A 258 -0.85 14.89 -13.20
CA ASN A 258 0.16 15.74 -13.82
C ASN A 258 1.51 15.02 -13.99
N ARG A 259 1.47 13.83 -14.60
CA ARG A 259 2.68 13.07 -14.92
C ARG A 259 3.28 13.60 -16.22
N GLU A 260 4.61 13.60 -16.31
CA GLU A 260 5.30 14.14 -17.48
C GLU A 260 5.05 13.27 -18.73
N MET A 261 4.41 13.84 -19.75
CA MET A 261 4.24 13.18 -21.05
C MET A 261 5.55 13.17 -21.84
N GLY A 262 5.92 12.01 -22.36
CA GLY A 262 6.83 11.92 -23.51
C GLY A 262 6.12 12.34 -24.79
N GLY A 263 6.86 12.87 -25.76
CA GLY A 263 6.26 13.39 -26.99
C GLY A 263 5.90 12.34 -28.05
N ARG A 264 6.50 11.14 -27.97
CA ARG A 264 6.35 10.06 -28.97
C ARG A 264 6.87 8.70 -28.46
N PHE A 265 6.40 7.63 -29.08
CA PHE A 265 6.94 6.27 -28.91
C PHE A 265 8.47 6.25 -29.04
N GLY A 266 9.16 5.56 -28.12
CA GLY A 266 10.63 5.53 -28.02
C GLY A 266 11.26 6.68 -27.20
N ASP A 267 10.49 7.64 -26.70
CA ASP A 267 10.97 8.67 -25.77
C ASP A 267 11.14 8.10 -24.33
N PRO A 268 12.19 8.48 -23.56
CA PRO A 268 12.37 7.99 -22.19
C PRO A 268 11.21 8.28 -21.24
N LYS A 269 10.53 9.43 -21.39
CA LYS A 269 9.36 9.76 -20.56
C LYS A 269 8.15 8.95 -20.98
N TYR A 270 7.98 8.72 -22.29
CA TYR A 270 6.96 7.81 -22.81
C TYR A 270 7.17 6.38 -22.28
N ALA A 271 8.39 5.86 -22.36
CA ALA A 271 8.73 4.53 -21.83
C ALA A 271 8.49 4.43 -20.33
N LYS A 272 8.70 5.50 -19.55
CA LYS A 272 8.35 5.54 -18.13
C LYS A 272 6.83 5.48 -17.93
N GLU A 273 6.04 6.23 -18.70
CA GLU A 273 4.58 6.24 -18.58
C GLU A 273 3.96 4.88 -18.91
N GLU A 274 4.45 4.19 -19.94
CA GLU A 274 4.03 2.80 -20.23
C GLU A 274 4.34 1.87 -19.05
N LEU A 275 5.52 2.00 -18.43
CA LEU A 275 5.84 1.23 -17.23
C LEU A 275 4.90 1.55 -16.07
N VAL A 276 4.52 2.82 -15.89
CA VAL A 276 3.54 3.21 -14.87
C VAL A 276 2.18 2.57 -15.15
N ALA A 277 1.71 2.59 -16.39
CA ALA A 277 0.44 1.97 -16.80
C ALA A 277 0.43 0.46 -16.59
N GLU A 278 1.48 -0.23 -17.05
CA GLU A 278 1.66 -1.68 -16.89
C GLU A 278 1.67 -2.12 -15.42
N LEU A 279 2.51 -1.47 -14.59
CA LEU A 279 2.63 -1.85 -13.19
C LEU A 279 1.37 -1.50 -12.38
N THR A 280 0.66 -0.43 -12.75
CA THR A 280 -0.61 -0.07 -12.13
C THR A 280 -1.69 -1.10 -12.47
N ALA A 281 -1.83 -1.44 -13.76
CA ALA A 281 -2.76 -2.48 -14.20
C ALA A 281 -2.46 -3.81 -13.50
N ALA A 282 -1.21 -4.24 -13.48
CA ALA A 282 -0.79 -5.47 -12.81
C ALA A 282 -1.10 -5.49 -11.31
N MET A 283 -0.79 -4.41 -10.59
CA MET A 283 -1.06 -4.31 -9.15
C MET A 283 -2.55 -4.41 -8.83
N ILE A 284 -3.40 -3.77 -9.64
CA ILE A 284 -4.85 -3.76 -9.44
C ILE A 284 -5.45 -5.11 -9.86
N SER A 285 -5.09 -5.64 -11.02
CA SER A 285 -5.53 -6.96 -11.49
C SER A 285 -5.23 -8.04 -10.45
N HIS A 286 -4.01 -8.06 -9.90
CA HIS A 286 -3.64 -9.05 -8.88
C HIS A 286 -4.45 -8.85 -7.58
N SER A 287 -4.79 -7.60 -7.24
CA SER A 287 -5.68 -7.31 -6.11
C SER A 287 -7.12 -7.79 -6.34
N MET A 288 -7.55 -7.88 -7.60
CA MET A 288 -8.85 -8.41 -8.04
C MET A 288 -8.84 -9.93 -8.25
N GLY A 289 -7.68 -10.58 -8.12
CA GLY A 289 -7.56 -12.04 -8.18
C GLY A 289 -7.12 -12.62 -9.52
N PHE A 290 -6.56 -11.81 -10.41
CA PHE A 290 -6.01 -12.30 -11.68
C PHE A 290 -4.69 -11.63 -12.04
N ASP A 291 -3.88 -12.28 -12.86
CA ASP A 291 -2.61 -11.72 -13.35
C ASP A 291 -2.84 -11.04 -14.71
N SER A 292 -2.33 -9.83 -14.88
CA SER A 292 -2.37 -9.12 -16.17
C SER A 292 -1.27 -9.64 -17.08
N ARG A 293 -1.55 -9.95 -18.35
CA ARG A 293 -0.47 -10.11 -19.33
C ARG A 293 0.17 -8.76 -19.63
N ILE A 294 1.43 -8.80 -20.02
CA ILE A 294 2.11 -7.63 -20.59
C ILE A 294 1.51 -7.37 -21.97
N THR A 295 1.27 -6.10 -22.29
CA THR A 295 0.83 -5.72 -23.64
C THR A 295 1.98 -5.87 -24.65
N ASP A 296 1.66 -6.20 -25.91
CA ASP A 296 2.67 -6.31 -26.98
C ASP A 296 3.51 -5.02 -27.14
N ASN A 297 2.88 -3.86 -26.90
CA ASN A 297 3.53 -2.55 -26.95
C ASN A 297 4.58 -2.38 -25.83
N SER A 298 4.30 -2.88 -24.64
CA SER A 298 5.21 -2.82 -23.49
C SER A 298 6.35 -3.83 -23.59
N ALA A 299 6.15 -4.94 -24.30
CA ALA A 299 7.23 -5.90 -24.56
C ALA A 299 8.44 -5.26 -25.26
N ALA A 300 8.21 -4.24 -26.09
CA ALA A 300 9.25 -3.49 -26.80
C ALA A 300 10.18 -2.69 -25.87
N TYR A 301 9.74 -2.37 -24.65
CA TYR A 301 10.48 -1.51 -23.71
C TYR A 301 11.27 -2.26 -22.65
N LEU A 302 11.11 -3.57 -22.54
CA LEU A 302 11.69 -4.36 -21.45
C LEU A 302 13.22 -4.32 -21.40
N ASP A 303 13.89 -4.40 -22.55
CA ASP A 303 15.36 -4.27 -22.61
C ASP A 303 15.83 -2.87 -22.20
N SER A 304 15.08 -1.83 -22.55
CA SER A 304 15.35 -0.45 -22.14
C SER A 304 15.18 -0.29 -20.62
N TRP A 305 14.08 -0.77 -20.05
CA TRP A 305 13.83 -0.69 -18.60
C TRP A 305 14.86 -1.47 -17.78
N ILE A 306 15.25 -2.68 -18.22
CA ILE A 306 16.33 -3.45 -17.60
C ILE A 306 17.63 -2.64 -17.63
N GLY A 307 17.97 -2.03 -18.77
CA GLY A 307 19.15 -1.18 -18.92
C GLY A 307 19.17 0.00 -17.95
N VAL A 308 18.05 0.73 -17.87
CA VAL A 308 17.89 1.87 -16.94
C VAL A 308 17.99 1.42 -15.49
N LEU A 309 17.30 0.35 -15.09
CA LEU A 309 17.33 -0.14 -13.71
C LEU A 309 18.72 -0.64 -13.28
N LYS A 310 19.51 -1.21 -14.20
CA LYS A 310 20.91 -1.61 -13.94
C LYS A 310 21.82 -0.40 -13.72
N GLN A 311 21.58 0.71 -14.41
CA GLN A 311 22.39 1.92 -14.31
C GLN A 311 21.95 2.83 -13.15
N GLU A 312 20.64 2.95 -12.95
CA GLU A 312 20.02 3.83 -11.96
C GLU A 312 18.89 3.09 -11.20
N PRO A 313 19.22 2.30 -10.16
CA PRO A 313 18.22 1.60 -9.34
C PRO A 313 17.16 2.53 -8.75
N LYS A 314 17.51 3.79 -8.48
CA LYS A 314 16.58 4.81 -7.96
C LYS A 314 15.45 5.17 -8.92
N PHE A 315 15.57 4.84 -10.22
CA PHE A 315 14.50 5.01 -11.19
C PHE A 315 13.20 4.33 -10.72
N ILE A 316 13.29 3.18 -10.05
CA ILE A 316 12.12 2.46 -9.52
C ILE A 316 11.34 3.28 -8.50
N VAL A 317 12.01 4.13 -7.71
CA VAL A 317 11.34 4.97 -6.71
C VAL A 317 10.43 5.99 -7.38
N SER A 318 10.87 6.57 -8.51
CA SER A 318 10.08 7.51 -9.28
C SER A 318 8.89 6.83 -9.96
N VAL A 319 9.12 5.68 -10.61
CA VAL A 319 8.06 4.88 -11.24
C VAL A 319 7.01 4.49 -10.20
N MET A 320 7.44 3.94 -9.06
CA MET A 320 6.49 3.50 -8.05
C MET A 320 5.74 4.67 -7.42
N ALA A 321 6.34 5.85 -7.25
CA ALA A 321 5.60 7.02 -6.77
C ALA A 321 4.39 7.35 -7.65
N ASP A 322 4.53 7.19 -8.97
CA ASP A 322 3.47 7.42 -9.94
C ASP A 322 2.45 6.27 -9.96
N VAL A 323 2.92 5.01 -9.92
CA VAL A 323 2.06 3.81 -9.78
C VAL A 323 1.17 3.93 -8.54
N ASN A 324 1.71 4.35 -7.40
CA ASN A 324 0.95 4.49 -6.16
C ASN A 324 -0.22 5.45 -6.30
N LYS A 325 0.03 6.62 -6.90
CA LYS A 325 -1.00 7.66 -7.08
C LYS A 325 -2.08 7.17 -8.04
N ALA A 326 -1.69 6.55 -9.15
CA ALA A 326 -2.62 6.02 -10.13
C ALA A 326 -3.46 4.88 -9.54
N SER A 327 -2.82 3.92 -8.87
CA SER A 327 -3.51 2.79 -8.26
C SER A 327 -4.47 3.21 -7.16
N ASP A 328 -4.05 4.14 -6.28
CA ASP A 328 -4.92 4.64 -5.22
C ASP A 328 -6.15 5.36 -5.78
N LEU A 329 -5.99 6.11 -6.88
CA LEU A 329 -7.10 6.82 -7.53
C LEU A 329 -8.07 5.85 -8.21
N ILE A 330 -7.57 4.85 -8.92
CA ILE A 330 -8.40 3.83 -9.58
C ILE A 330 -9.13 2.99 -8.53
N LEU A 331 -8.41 2.46 -7.53
CA LEU A 331 -9.00 1.63 -6.48
C LEU A 331 -10.04 2.41 -5.65
N ASP A 332 -9.85 3.71 -5.41
CA ASP A 332 -10.86 4.55 -4.76
C ASP A 332 -12.17 4.63 -5.56
N HIS A 333 -12.09 4.74 -6.88
CA HIS A 333 -13.27 4.73 -7.74
C HIS A 333 -13.90 3.34 -7.81
N VAL A 334 -13.09 2.28 -7.92
CA VAL A 334 -13.58 0.90 -7.87
C VAL A 334 -14.31 0.64 -6.55
N ASP A 335 -13.76 1.08 -5.42
CA ASP A 335 -14.39 0.91 -4.10
C ASP A 335 -15.73 1.63 -4.00
N LYS A 336 -15.87 2.84 -4.56
CA LYS A 336 -17.17 3.52 -4.65
C LYS A 336 -18.21 2.68 -5.41
N GLN A 337 -17.79 2.00 -6.48
CA GLN A 337 -18.67 1.10 -7.23
C GLN A 337 -19.02 -0.17 -6.44
N ARG A 338 -18.03 -0.77 -5.77
CA ARG A 338 -18.22 -1.94 -4.89
C ARG A 338 -19.21 -1.64 -3.76
N LEU A 339 -19.05 -0.50 -3.10
CA LEU A 339 -19.97 -0.03 -2.05
C LEU A 339 -21.39 0.19 -2.58
N ALA A 340 -21.52 0.78 -3.78
CA ALA A 340 -22.83 0.94 -4.43
C ALA A 340 -23.51 -0.40 -4.78
N LEU A 341 -22.74 -1.47 -4.93
CA LEU A 341 -23.21 -2.84 -5.14
C LEU A 341 -23.40 -3.62 -3.82
N GLY A 342 -23.12 -3.02 -2.66
CA GLY A 342 -23.15 -3.70 -1.36
C GLY A 342 -21.98 -4.65 -1.11
N GLU A 343 -20.91 -4.55 -1.92
CA GLU A 343 -19.68 -5.33 -1.78
C GLU A 343 -18.66 -4.65 -0.85
N GLN A 344 -17.79 -5.46 -0.25
CA GLN A 344 -16.67 -4.95 0.55
C GLN A 344 -15.63 -4.27 -0.34
N PRO A 345 -15.10 -3.09 0.03
CA PRO A 345 -14.07 -2.40 -0.74
C PRO A 345 -12.71 -3.10 -0.59
N TYR A 346 -11.81 -2.85 -1.53
CA TYR A 346 -10.44 -3.35 -1.48
C TYR A 346 -9.57 -2.56 -0.50
N LEU A 347 -9.69 -1.23 -0.50
CA LEU A 347 -8.90 -0.40 0.39
C LEU A 347 -9.57 -0.37 1.77
N ALA A 348 -8.86 -0.81 2.81
CA ALA A 348 -9.37 -0.77 4.18
C ALA A 348 -9.80 0.64 4.64
N LYS A 349 -9.23 1.71 4.06
CA LYS A 349 -9.64 3.10 4.35
C LYS A 349 -11.08 3.40 3.90
N ASN A 350 -11.62 2.59 2.99
CA ASN A 350 -12.94 2.75 2.40
C ASN A 350 -13.94 1.76 3.00
N ASP A 351 -13.51 0.78 3.79
CA ASP A 351 -14.36 -0.23 4.42
C ASP A 351 -15.27 0.43 5.48
N PRO A 352 -16.60 0.46 5.26
CA PRO A 352 -17.55 1.13 6.16
C PRO A 352 -17.74 0.37 7.47
N LEU A 353 -17.33 -0.90 7.51
CA LEU A 353 -17.36 -1.78 8.66
C LEU A 353 -15.96 -2.02 9.23
N ALA A 354 -14.90 -1.61 8.51
CA ALA A 354 -13.59 -1.55 9.10
C ALA A 354 -13.70 -0.64 10.32
N PRO A 355 -13.27 -1.11 11.51
CA PRO A 355 -13.16 -0.22 12.63
C PRO A 355 -12.31 0.96 12.18
N VAL A 356 -12.89 2.17 12.19
CA VAL A 356 -12.17 3.43 11.95
C VAL A 356 -11.04 3.45 12.97
N SER A 357 -9.85 3.02 12.54
CA SER A 357 -8.85 2.32 13.35
C SER A 357 -8.98 2.52 14.86
N ALA A 358 -9.74 1.64 15.51
CA ALA A 358 -9.82 1.57 16.98
C ALA A 358 -8.64 0.78 17.58
N ASP A 359 -7.94 -0.02 16.76
CA ASP A 359 -6.89 -0.95 17.21
C ASP A 359 -5.52 -0.76 16.51
N GLU A 360 -5.21 0.44 16.03
CA GLU A 360 -3.91 0.96 16.44
C GLU A 360 -4.20 1.74 17.71
N GLU A 361 -3.83 1.19 18.87
CA GLU A 361 -3.78 1.99 20.08
C GLU A 361 -2.90 3.20 19.77
N MET A 362 -3.54 4.36 19.55
CA MET A 362 -2.80 5.55 19.20
C MET A 362 -1.87 5.87 20.37
N PRO A 363 -0.55 5.90 20.14
CA PRO A 363 0.39 6.19 21.21
C PRO A 363 0.09 7.59 21.72
N PHE A 364 0.09 7.75 23.04
CA PHE A 364 0.04 9.09 23.61
C PHE A 364 1.30 9.83 23.14
N LYS A 365 1.11 10.95 22.48
CA LYS A 365 2.21 11.83 22.10
C LYS A 365 2.43 12.85 23.20
N ASN A 366 3.68 13.26 23.39
CA ASN A 366 4.07 14.25 24.40
C ASN A 366 3.69 13.86 25.84
N ALA A 367 3.55 12.55 26.12
CA ALA A 367 3.26 12.06 27.45
C ALA A 367 4.40 12.41 28.41
N ALA A 368 4.10 13.14 29.48
CA ALA A 368 5.11 13.50 30.47
C ALA A 368 4.48 13.69 31.85
N ILE A 369 5.14 13.15 32.89
CA ILE A 369 4.84 13.47 34.27
C ILE A 369 5.67 14.69 34.67
N VAL A 370 5.00 15.75 35.10
CA VAL A 370 5.58 17.04 35.47
C VAL A 370 5.23 17.39 36.92
N LYS A 371 6.10 18.17 37.56
CA LYS A 371 5.84 18.76 38.88
C LYS A 371 5.15 20.11 38.68
N THR A 372 4.01 20.33 39.32
CA THR A 372 3.24 21.58 39.23
C THR A 372 3.82 22.65 40.16
N ARG A 373 3.40 23.92 39.96
CA ARG A 373 3.79 25.04 40.83
C ARG A 373 3.35 24.87 42.29
N SER A 374 2.30 24.07 42.55
CA SER A 374 1.83 23.74 43.90
C SER A 374 2.63 22.61 44.58
N GLY A 375 3.63 22.03 43.90
CA GLY A 375 4.43 20.92 44.43
C GLY A 375 3.82 19.53 44.26
N ASP A 376 2.64 19.44 43.64
CA ASP A 376 2.00 18.20 43.23
C ASP A 376 2.57 17.68 41.89
N TYR A 377 2.19 16.46 41.50
CA TYR A 377 2.54 15.88 40.20
C TYR A 377 1.31 15.76 39.31
N ALA A 378 1.51 15.99 38.03
CA ALA A 378 0.49 15.82 37.01
C ALA A 378 1.08 15.15 35.76
N ILE A 379 0.25 14.43 35.02
CA ILE A 379 0.58 13.93 33.69
C ILE A 379 -0.06 14.84 32.65
N ARG A 380 0.66 15.13 31.58
CA ARG A 380 0.10 15.67 30.33
C ARG A 380 0.28 14.65 29.22
N ALA A 381 -0.62 14.67 28.26
CA ALA A 381 -0.49 13.90 27.04
C ALA A 381 -1.35 14.53 25.93
N SER A 382 -1.02 14.18 24.69
CA SER A 382 -1.89 14.43 23.54
C SER A 382 -2.34 13.10 22.95
N TYR A 383 -3.58 13.07 22.49
CA TYR A 383 -4.21 11.90 21.89
C TYR A 383 -5.02 12.39 20.70
N ASP A 384 -4.80 11.78 19.53
CA ASP A 384 -5.45 12.19 18.27
C ASP A 384 -5.23 13.67 17.88
N GLY A 385 -4.04 14.22 18.20
CA GLY A 385 -3.75 15.64 17.96
C GLY A 385 -4.44 16.62 18.92
N VAL A 386 -5.19 16.13 19.90
CA VAL A 386 -5.84 16.94 20.94
C VAL A 386 -4.99 16.89 22.22
N GLU A 387 -4.68 18.05 22.80
CA GLU A 387 -4.09 18.12 24.13
C GLU A 387 -5.14 17.78 25.20
N LEU A 388 -4.85 16.76 26.02
CA LEU A 388 -5.78 16.26 27.05
C LEU A 388 -5.71 17.06 28.37
N GLY A 389 -4.94 18.15 28.40
CA GLY A 389 -4.71 18.96 29.59
C GLY A 389 -3.77 18.29 30.61
N LEU A 390 -3.69 18.87 31.81
CA LEU A 390 -2.92 18.33 32.94
C LEU A 390 -3.87 17.63 33.91
N LYS A 391 -3.59 16.36 34.24
CA LYS A 391 -4.31 15.62 35.29
C LYS A 391 -3.40 15.19 36.41
N LYS A 392 -3.88 15.30 37.64
CA LYS A 392 -3.13 14.94 38.85
C LYS A 392 -2.77 13.44 38.85
N VAL A 393 -1.54 13.12 39.23
CA VAL A 393 -1.07 11.74 39.49
C VAL A 393 -0.55 11.61 40.92
N SER A 394 -0.54 10.39 41.47
CA SER A 394 -0.08 10.20 42.85
C SER A 394 1.43 10.44 42.98
N LYS A 395 1.89 10.77 44.20
CA LYS A 395 3.31 10.88 44.50
C LYS A 395 4.04 9.55 44.30
N GLU A 396 3.39 8.40 44.55
CA GLU A 396 4.02 7.10 44.26
C GLU A 396 4.21 6.89 42.76
N THR A 397 3.20 7.17 41.93
CA THR A 397 3.29 7.04 40.47
C THR A 397 4.42 7.91 39.90
N ALA A 398 4.53 9.15 40.36
CA ALA A 398 5.62 10.04 39.94
C ALA A 398 6.99 9.51 40.42
N ARG A 399 7.10 9.04 41.67
CA ARG A 399 8.33 8.47 42.21
C ARG A 399 8.78 7.25 41.41
N THR A 400 7.86 6.33 41.08
CA THR A 400 8.15 5.16 40.25
C THR A 400 8.68 5.60 38.88
N PHE A 401 8.03 6.56 38.22
CA PHE A 401 8.49 7.08 36.93
C PHE A 401 9.91 7.67 36.99
N PHE A 402 10.20 8.50 38.00
CA PHE A 402 11.52 9.13 38.13
C PHE A 402 12.63 8.15 38.57
N GLN A 403 12.28 7.00 39.15
CA GLN A 403 13.22 5.93 39.51
C GLN A 403 13.58 5.01 38.35
N LEU A 404 12.76 4.96 37.29
CA LEU A 404 13.11 4.22 36.08
C LEU A 404 14.38 4.84 35.46
N THR A 405 15.26 4.00 34.94
CA THR A 405 16.50 4.41 34.27
C THR A 405 16.48 4.09 32.78
N ASP A 406 15.80 3.01 32.39
CA ASP A 406 15.59 2.63 31.00
C ASP A 406 14.48 3.48 30.35
N TRP A 407 14.76 3.95 29.13
CA TRP A 407 13.83 4.82 28.40
C TRP A 407 12.59 4.07 27.89
N LYS A 408 12.71 2.80 27.50
CA LYS A 408 11.56 1.98 27.06
C LYS A 408 10.62 1.70 28.22
N ASP A 409 11.16 1.46 29.41
CA ASP A 409 10.36 1.29 30.63
C ASP A 409 9.63 2.59 30.99
N LYS A 410 10.30 3.75 30.86
CA LYS A 410 9.68 5.07 31.05
C LYS A 410 8.55 5.31 30.05
N GLU A 411 8.76 5.02 28.79
CA GLU A 411 7.77 5.20 27.73
C GLU A 411 6.56 4.28 27.92
N ALA A 412 6.78 3.01 28.27
CA ALA A 412 5.71 2.07 28.60
C ALA A 412 4.92 2.52 29.84
N PHE A 413 5.63 2.98 30.88
CA PHE A 413 5.03 3.48 32.10
C PHE A 413 4.17 4.73 31.85
N LEU A 414 4.66 5.67 31.03
CA LEU A 414 3.92 6.88 30.63
C LEU A 414 2.66 6.54 29.84
N ASN A 415 2.75 5.63 28.86
CA ASN A 415 1.59 5.20 28.07
C ASN A 415 0.52 4.54 28.94
N MET A 416 0.92 3.61 29.82
CA MET A 416 0.01 2.98 30.78
C MET A 416 -0.66 4.01 31.70
N THR A 417 0.13 4.93 32.25
CA THR A 417 -0.36 5.96 33.19
C THR A 417 -1.30 6.94 32.49
N ALA A 418 -0.96 7.40 31.29
CA ALA A 418 -1.81 8.28 30.49
C ALA A 418 -3.13 7.61 30.15
N ARG A 419 -3.10 6.34 29.74
CA ARG A 419 -4.31 5.58 29.40
C ARG A 419 -5.28 5.46 30.56
N LYS A 420 -4.79 5.09 31.74
CA LYS A 420 -5.59 5.01 32.96
C LYS A 420 -6.17 6.38 33.37
N THR A 421 -5.41 7.44 33.14
CA THR A 421 -5.76 8.79 33.64
C THR A 421 -6.76 9.51 32.71
N TYR A 422 -6.71 9.23 31.41
CA TYR A 422 -7.52 9.87 30.37
C TYR A 422 -8.61 8.97 29.76
N GLU A 423 -8.86 7.80 30.36
CA GLU A 423 -9.84 6.83 29.88
C GLU A 423 -11.24 7.43 29.61
N PRO A 424 -11.79 8.32 30.46
CA PRO A 424 -13.09 8.94 30.19
C PRO A 424 -13.09 9.83 28.94
N GLU A 425 -12.05 10.66 28.76
CA GLU A 425 -11.92 11.56 27.61
C GLU A 425 -11.75 10.78 26.31
N ILE A 426 -10.92 9.74 26.33
CA ILE A 426 -10.65 8.89 25.18
C ILE A 426 -11.90 8.11 24.77
N THR A 427 -12.66 7.60 25.76
CA THR A 427 -13.92 6.90 25.51
C THR A 427 -14.98 7.83 24.93
N MET A 428 -15.06 9.09 25.40
CA MET A 428 -15.99 10.09 24.91
C MET A 428 -15.63 10.58 23.50
N MET A 429 -14.33 10.75 23.21
CA MET A 429 -13.82 11.04 21.86
C MET A 429 -14.16 9.90 20.88
N GLY A 430 -14.08 8.63 21.33
CA GLY A 430 -14.51 7.46 20.56
C GLY A 430 -16.02 7.44 20.28
N ARG A 431 -16.87 7.76 21.27
CA ARG A 431 -18.35 7.79 21.10
C ARG A 431 -18.83 8.91 20.18
N ASN A 432 -18.25 10.11 20.27
CA ASN A 432 -18.59 11.23 19.38
C ASN A 432 -18.20 10.97 17.92
N ARG A 433 -17.21 10.11 17.68
CA ARG A 433 -16.84 9.62 16.35
C ARG A 433 -17.97 8.77 15.74
N ASN A 434 -18.56 7.87 16.52
CA ASN A 434 -19.65 6.98 16.10
C ASN A 434 -21.00 7.68 15.92
N ALA A 435 -21.25 8.79 16.63
CA ALA A 435 -22.49 9.56 16.50
C ALA A 435 -22.53 10.43 15.22
N ARG A 436 -21.37 10.89 14.72
CA ARG A 436 -21.27 11.65 13.46
C ARG A 436 -21.46 10.79 12.22
N THR A 437 -21.21 9.48 12.30
CA THR A 437 -21.44 8.51 11.22
C THR A 437 -22.87 7.96 11.17
N GLY A 438 -23.74 8.29 12.15
CA GLY A 438 -25.12 7.79 12.25
C GLY A 438 -26.22 8.75 11.80
N LEU A 439 -25.88 9.92 11.24
CA LEU A 439 -26.84 10.89 10.73
C LEU A 439 -26.63 11.05 9.22
N GLY A 440 -27.30 10.21 8.45
CA GLY A 440 -27.30 10.20 7.00
C GLY A 440 -27.99 8.94 6.47
N ILE A 441 -29.27 8.80 6.83
CA ILE A 441 -30.20 7.84 6.19
C ILE A 441 -30.65 8.43 4.86
#